data_AF-A0A2K5JR43-F1
#
_entry.id   AF-A0A2K5JR43-F1
#
_cell.length_a   1.000
_cell.length_b   1.000
_cell.length_c   1.000
_cell.angle_alpha   90.00
_cell.angle_beta   90.00
_cell.angle_gamma   90.00
#
_symmetry.space_group_name_H-M   'P 1'
#
loop_
_entity.id
_entity.type
_entity.pdbx_description
1 polymer ?
#
loop_
_entity_poly.entity_id
_entity_poly.type
_entity_poly.pdbx_seq_one_letter_code
_entity_poly.pdbx_strand_id
1 'polypeptide(L)'
;MCIECSGIHRNLGTHLSRVRSLDLDDWPVELMQVMSSIGNELANSIWQESSQGQTKPSVDSTREEKEWWIRAKYEQKLFLAPLPCRELSLGQHLLQATADEDLWTAILLLAHGSWKEVNKTCGERDSCTALHLACCKGNVVLVHLLIWYGVDIMAGDAHGNTVLAYAWQPSSQECINVLLQYGCPNECSPWCKNKMGKINKNN
;
A
#
# COMPACT_ATOMS: atom_id res chain seq x y z
N MET A 1 14.13 11.02 -6.83
CA MET A 1 14.02 12.28 -6.05
C MET A 1 15.44 12.78 -5.79
N CYS A 2 15.72 14.09 -5.89
CA CYS A 2 17.05 14.63 -5.62
C CYS A 2 17.29 14.84 -4.11
N ILE A 3 18.54 15.14 -3.74
CA ILE A 3 18.97 15.37 -2.35
C ILE A 3 18.13 16.47 -1.68
N GLU A 4 17.94 17.60 -2.35
CA GLU A 4 17.18 18.74 -1.80
C GLU A 4 15.72 18.39 -1.53
N CYS A 5 15.00 17.85 -2.53
CA CYS A 5 13.62 17.40 -2.34
C CYS A 5 13.51 16.32 -1.27
N SER A 6 14.49 15.41 -1.16
CA SER A 6 14.49 14.40 -0.11
C SER A 6 14.58 15.00 1.29
N GLY A 7 15.28 16.13 1.46
CA GLY A 7 15.33 16.88 2.72
C GLY A 7 13.98 17.48 3.08
N ILE A 8 13.26 18.04 2.11
CA ILE A 8 11.90 18.56 2.30
C ILE A 8 10.94 17.43 2.68
N HIS A 9 11.00 16.29 1.99
CA HIS A 9 10.16 15.13 2.29
C HIS A 9 10.36 14.60 3.72
N ARG A 10 11.58 14.64 4.26
CA ARG A 10 11.86 14.27 5.67
C ARG A 10 11.12 15.19 6.65
N ASN A 11 10.96 16.47 6.32
CA ASN A 11 10.26 17.46 7.15
C ASN A 11 8.73 17.29 7.15
N LEU A 12 8.16 16.50 6.22
CA LEU A 12 6.73 16.18 6.22
C LEU A 12 6.35 15.16 7.31
N GLY A 13 7.32 14.35 7.75
CA GLY A 13 7.10 13.24 8.67
C GLY A 13 6.70 11.92 8.00
N THR A 14 6.93 10.82 8.72
CA THR A 14 6.83 9.44 8.21
C THR A 14 5.41 8.99 7.88
N HIS A 15 4.40 9.70 8.39
CA HIS A 15 2.99 9.46 8.08
C HIS A 15 2.61 9.95 6.67
N LEU A 16 3.39 10.86 6.07
CA LEU A 16 3.21 11.34 4.69
C LEU A 16 4.29 10.82 3.76
N SER A 17 5.55 10.82 4.19
CA SER A 17 6.67 10.39 3.34
C SER A 17 7.73 9.62 4.11
N ARG A 18 8.07 8.45 3.59
CA ARG A 18 9.18 7.61 4.07
C ARG A 18 10.30 7.68 3.05
N VAL A 19 11.43 8.27 3.43
CA VAL A 19 12.56 8.53 2.52
C VAL A 19 13.66 7.48 2.71
N ARG A 20 14.13 6.91 1.60
CA ARG A 20 15.26 5.96 1.52
C ARG A 20 16.28 6.46 0.48
N SER A 21 17.56 6.18 0.73
CA SER A 21 18.67 6.38 -0.21
C SER A 21 18.80 5.19 -1.15
N LEU A 22 19.01 5.43 -2.45
CA LEU A 22 19.23 4.35 -3.41
C LEU A 22 20.61 3.67 -3.23
N ASP A 23 21.60 4.40 -2.74
CA ASP A 23 22.99 3.92 -2.65
C ASP A 23 23.43 3.56 -1.22
N LEU A 24 22.73 4.08 -0.20
CA LEU A 24 23.18 3.99 1.20
C LEU A 24 22.28 3.13 2.10
N ASP A 25 21.05 2.84 1.67
CA ASP A 25 20.13 1.99 2.44
C ASP A 25 20.02 0.60 1.78
N ASP A 26 19.71 -0.40 2.59
CA ASP A 26 19.37 -1.73 2.08
C ASP A 26 18.02 -1.71 1.35
N TRP A 27 17.98 -2.40 0.21
CA TRP A 27 16.79 -2.58 -0.61
C TRP A 27 16.40 -4.06 -0.67
N PRO A 28 15.61 -4.55 0.31
CA PRO A 28 15.05 -5.90 0.23
C PRO A 28 14.15 -6.04 -1.00
N VAL A 29 14.01 -7.27 -1.48
CA VAL A 29 13.34 -7.57 -2.77
C VAL A 29 11.91 -7.03 -2.82
N GLU A 30 11.21 -7.06 -1.69
CA GLU A 30 9.84 -6.62 -1.56
C GLU A 30 9.70 -5.10 -1.75
N LEU A 31 10.69 -4.31 -1.29
CA LEU A 31 10.75 -2.87 -1.54
C LEU A 31 11.15 -2.56 -2.97
N MET A 32 12.06 -3.33 -3.57
CA MET A 32 12.42 -3.17 -4.98
C MET A 32 11.21 -3.41 -5.88
N GLN A 33 10.41 -4.44 -5.60
CA GLN A 33 9.16 -4.72 -6.34
C GLN A 33 8.18 -3.54 -6.26
N VAL A 34 7.99 -2.94 -5.07
CA VAL A 34 7.14 -1.75 -4.93
C VAL A 34 7.65 -0.59 -5.80
N MET A 35 8.96 -0.32 -5.75
CA MET A 35 9.55 0.77 -6.53
C MET A 35 9.45 0.55 -8.05
N SER A 36 9.67 -0.68 -8.51
CA SER A 36 9.57 -1.06 -9.92
C SER A 36 8.12 -1.09 -10.43
N SER A 37 7.16 -1.51 -9.62
CA SER A 37 5.74 -1.60 -10.01
C SER A 37 5.03 -0.25 -10.04
N ILE A 38 5.40 0.68 -9.15
CA ILE A 38 4.80 2.01 -9.11
C ILE A 38 5.57 2.97 -10.03
N GLY A 39 6.85 3.20 -9.75
CA GLY A 39 7.65 4.17 -10.50
C GLY A 39 7.08 5.59 -10.49
N ASN A 40 7.75 6.49 -11.20
CA ASN A 40 7.35 7.90 -11.23
C ASN A 40 6.12 8.14 -12.11
N GLU A 41 5.94 7.37 -13.18
CA GLU A 41 4.84 7.56 -14.13
C GLU A 41 3.49 7.30 -13.47
N LEU A 42 3.29 6.10 -12.90
CA LEU A 42 2.07 5.74 -12.19
C LEU A 42 1.82 6.70 -11.02
N ALA A 43 2.85 6.97 -10.21
CA ALA A 43 2.70 7.90 -9.08
C ALA A 43 2.28 9.30 -9.54
N ASN A 44 2.84 9.82 -10.64
CA ASN A 44 2.48 11.16 -11.13
C ASN A 44 1.11 11.19 -11.79
N SER A 45 0.65 10.09 -12.40
CA SER A 45 -0.72 9.99 -12.92
C SER A 45 -1.78 10.12 -11.82
N ILE A 46 -1.42 9.87 -10.56
CA ILE A 46 -2.29 10.02 -9.39
C ILE A 46 -2.06 11.37 -8.72
N TRP A 47 -0.81 11.72 -8.43
CA TRP A 47 -0.48 12.87 -7.59
C TRP A 47 -0.21 14.18 -8.37
N GLN A 48 -0.34 14.18 -9.70
CA GLN A 48 -0.15 15.35 -10.56
C GLN A 48 -1.18 15.38 -11.70
N GLU A 49 -2.36 14.80 -11.51
CA GLU A 49 -3.40 14.70 -12.56
C GLU A 49 -3.98 16.07 -12.91
N SER A 50 -4.29 16.87 -11.88
CA SER A 50 -4.80 18.23 -12.06
C SER A 50 -3.81 19.22 -11.45
N SER A 51 -2.95 19.81 -12.27
CA SER A 51 -2.02 20.84 -11.80
C SER A 51 -2.70 22.18 -11.48
N GLN A 52 -4.00 22.33 -11.77
CA GLN A 52 -4.79 23.55 -11.53
C GLN A 52 -4.11 24.83 -12.07
N GLY A 53 -3.36 24.72 -13.16
CA GLY A 53 -2.59 25.83 -13.74
C GLY A 53 -1.29 26.17 -13.02
N GLN A 54 -0.94 25.43 -11.96
CA GLN A 54 0.35 25.53 -11.28
C GLN A 54 1.43 24.80 -12.07
N THR A 55 2.64 25.37 -12.09
CA THR A 55 3.78 24.80 -12.82
C THR A 55 4.70 24.07 -11.87
N LYS A 56 5.06 22.84 -12.22
CA LYS A 56 6.01 22.04 -11.45
C LYS A 56 7.38 22.75 -11.42
N PRO A 57 8.03 22.87 -10.25
CA PRO A 57 9.34 23.53 -10.14
C PRO A 57 10.40 22.80 -10.98
N SER A 58 11.34 23.57 -11.52
CA SER A 58 12.47 23.07 -12.29
C SER A 58 13.64 22.70 -11.38
N VAL A 59 14.77 22.29 -11.97
CA VAL A 59 16.01 22.05 -11.22
C VAL A 59 16.55 23.33 -10.57
N ASP A 60 16.37 24.48 -11.24
CA ASP A 60 16.88 25.80 -10.84
C ASP A 60 15.92 26.56 -9.92
N SER A 61 14.69 26.06 -9.74
CA SER A 61 13.72 26.62 -8.79
C SER A 61 14.30 26.70 -7.39
N THR A 62 13.85 27.70 -6.63
CA THR A 62 14.31 27.88 -5.25
C THR A 62 13.82 26.75 -4.36
N ARG A 63 14.46 26.61 -3.20
CA ARG A 63 14.06 25.62 -2.21
C ARG A 63 12.63 25.87 -1.73
N GLU A 64 12.24 27.13 -1.57
CA GLU A 64 10.92 27.54 -1.11
C GLU A 64 9.83 27.15 -2.13
N GLU A 65 10.09 27.33 -3.43
CA GLU A 65 9.19 26.90 -4.51
C GLU A 65 9.01 25.37 -4.50
N LYS A 66 10.10 24.63 -4.34
CA LYS A 66 10.07 23.16 -4.25
C LYS A 66 9.34 22.69 -2.99
N GLU A 67 9.56 23.35 -1.84
CA GLU A 67 8.88 23.02 -0.60
C GLU A 67 7.38 23.26 -0.69
N TRP A 68 6.97 24.42 -1.21
CA TRP A 68 5.57 24.71 -1.45
C TRP A 68 4.93 23.66 -2.34
N TRP A 69 5.56 23.32 -3.48
CA TRP A 69 5.03 22.31 -4.40
C TRP A 69 4.89 20.93 -3.74
N ILE A 70 5.88 20.50 -2.97
CA ILE A 70 5.87 19.20 -2.28
C ILE A 70 4.74 19.16 -1.24
N ARG A 71 4.56 20.21 -0.44
CA ARG A 71 3.46 20.30 0.54
C ARG A 71 2.10 20.35 -0.16
N ALA A 72 1.95 21.17 -1.20
CA ALA A 72 0.74 21.23 -2.03
C ALA A 72 0.37 19.84 -2.57
N LYS A 73 1.37 19.08 -3.04
CA LYS A 73 1.19 17.75 -3.63
C LYS A 73 0.80 16.68 -2.61
N TYR A 74 1.51 16.56 -1.49
CA TYR A 74 1.39 15.40 -0.58
C TYR A 74 0.63 15.70 0.71
N GLU A 75 0.78 16.90 1.27
CA GLU A 75 0.12 17.31 2.51
C GLU A 75 -1.29 17.85 2.23
N GLN A 76 -1.42 18.73 1.24
CA GLN A 76 -2.69 19.36 0.87
C GLN A 76 -3.45 18.59 -0.22
N LYS A 77 -2.79 17.64 -0.89
CA LYS A 77 -3.35 16.80 -1.96
C LYS A 77 -3.99 17.61 -3.11
N LEU A 78 -3.48 18.81 -3.39
CA LEU A 78 -4.08 19.74 -4.36
C LEU A 78 -4.14 19.19 -5.79
N PHE A 79 -3.18 18.35 -6.14
CA PHE A 79 -3.05 17.79 -7.50
C PHE A 79 -3.45 16.32 -7.57
N LEU A 80 -4.04 15.78 -6.49
CA LEU A 80 -4.47 14.40 -6.41
C LEU A 80 -5.66 14.18 -7.35
N ALA A 81 -5.59 13.14 -8.18
CA ALA A 81 -6.64 12.77 -9.11
C ALA A 81 -7.97 12.61 -8.34
N PRO A 82 -9.11 13.04 -8.91
CA PRO A 82 -10.39 12.89 -8.26
C PRO A 82 -10.79 11.41 -8.19
N LEU A 83 -11.53 11.04 -7.13
CA LEU A 83 -12.14 9.72 -7.07
C LEU A 83 -13.16 9.57 -8.21
N PRO A 84 -13.19 8.41 -8.90
CA PRO A 84 -14.25 8.14 -9.86
C PRO A 84 -15.60 8.14 -9.11
N CYS A 85 -16.59 8.87 -9.63
CA CYS A 85 -17.93 8.90 -9.05
C CYS A 85 -18.51 7.47 -9.09
N ARG A 86 -18.75 6.88 -7.92
CA ARG A 86 -19.22 5.49 -7.79
C ARG A 86 -20.23 5.38 -6.66
N GLU A 87 -21.14 4.42 -6.82
CA GLU A 87 -22.19 4.08 -5.84
C GLU A 87 -21.62 3.42 -4.57
N LEU A 88 -20.39 2.89 -4.64
CA LEU A 88 -19.72 2.17 -3.55
C LEU A 88 -18.99 3.13 -2.62
N SER A 89 -18.95 2.80 -1.32
CA SER A 89 -18.05 3.47 -0.37
C SER A 89 -16.57 3.22 -0.72
N LEU A 90 -15.68 4.13 -0.33
CA LEU A 90 -14.24 4.04 -0.59
C LEU A 90 -13.65 2.69 -0.16
N GLY A 91 -14.00 2.21 1.04
CA GLY A 91 -13.53 0.92 1.54
C GLY A 91 -14.01 -0.29 0.71
N GLN A 92 -15.25 -0.27 0.21
CA GLN A 92 -15.73 -1.32 -0.71
C GLN A 92 -15.00 -1.28 -2.05
N HIS A 93 -14.74 -0.08 -2.54
CA HIS A 93 -14.00 0.10 -3.78
C HIS A 93 -12.54 -0.35 -3.61
N LEU A 94 -11.92 -0.12 -2.45
CA LEU A 94 -10.56 -0.58 -2.15
C LEU A 94 -10.49 -2.11 -2.13
N LEU A 95 -11.49 -2.77 -1.53
CA LEU A 95 -11.61 -4.23 -1.56
C LEU A 95 -11.71 -4.76 -2.99
N GLN A 96 -12.54 -4.14 -3.84
CA GLN A 96 -12.67 -4.52 -5.24
C GLN A 96 -11.35 -4.31 -6.02
N ALA A 97 -10.72 -3.15 -5.90
CA ALA A 97 -9.45 -2.86 -6.57
C ALA A 97 -8.34 -3.83 -6.12
N THR A 98 -8.33 -4.22 -4.85
CA THR A 98 -7.40 -5.23 -4.33
C THR A 98 -7.70 -6.63 -4.89
N ALA A 99 -8.97 -7.00 -5.02
CA ALA A 99 -9.38 -8.29 -5.59
C ALA A 99 -9.03 -8.42 -7.09
N ASP A 100 -9.12 -7.30 -7.81
CA ASP A 100 -8.80 -7.18 -9.24
C ASP A 100 -7.30 -6.91 -9.49
N GLU A 101 -6.51 -6.72 -8.43
CA GLU A 101 -5.09 -6.34 -8.47
C GLU A 101 -4.82 -5.04 -9.26
N ASP A 102 -5.81 -4.13 -9.26
CA ASP A 102 -5.69 -2.80 -9.86
C ASP A 102 -4.91 -1.87 -8.93
N LEU A 103 -3.60 -1.86 -9.15
CA LEU A 103 -2.65 -1.06 -8.38
C LEU A 103 -2.93 0.45 -8.47
N TRP A 104 -3.32 0.95 -9.63
CA TRP A 104 -3.58 2.38 -9.83
C TRP A 104 -4.76 2.83 -8.98
N THR A 105 -5.87 2.11 -9.08
CA THR A 105 -7.08 2.41 -8.32
C THR A 105 -6.85 2.21 -6.82
N ALA A 106 -6.10 1.19 -6.41
CA ALA A 106 -5.75 0.97 -5.01
C ALA A 106 -4.94 2.15 -4.44
N ILE A 107 -3.90 2.63 -5.13
CA ILE A 107 -3.10 3.78 -4.66
C ILE A 107 -3.93 5.04 -4.61
N LEU A 108 -4.79 5.29 -5.60
CA LEU A 108 -5.69 6.43 -5.60
C LEU A 108 -6.63 6.39 -4.38
N LEU A 109 -7.26 5.25 -4.12
CA LEU A 109 -8.18 5.09 -2.99
C LEU A 109 -7.47 5.23 -1.65
N LEU A 110 -6.26 4.68 -1.52
CA LEU A 110 -5.44 4.86 -0.32
C LEU A 110 -5.04 6.33 -0.12
N ALA A 111 -4.71 7.04 -1.19
CA ALA A 111 -4.39 8.46 -1.13
C ALA A 111 -5.57 9.33 -0.64
N HIS A 112 -6.81 8.95 -0.92
CA HIS A 112 -8.02 9.64 -0.43
C HIS A 112 -8.53 9.12 0.91
N GLY A 113 -8.35 7.83 1.18
CA GLY A 113 -9.00 7.12 2.27
C GLY A 113 -8.52 7.52 3.66
N SER A 114 -9.47 7.62 4.59
CA SER A 114 -9.18 7.67 6.01
C SER A 114 -8.85 6.27 6.56
N TRP A 115 -8.20 6.22 7.72
CA TRP A 115 -7.88 4.98 8.43
C TRP A 115 -9.10 4.04 8.61
N LYS A 116 -10.29 4.61 8.86
CA LYS A 116 -11.53 3.82 9.02
C LYS A 116 -11.97 3.15 7.73
N GLU A 117 -11.75 3.81 6.59
CA GLU A 117 -12.21 3.31 5.29
C GLU A 117 -11.27 2.24 4.75
N VAL A 118 -9.95 2.39 4.94
CA VAL A 118 -8.96 1.40 4.49
C VAL A 118 -9.05 0.07 5.25
N ASN A 119 -9.57 0.12 6.49
CA ASN A 119 -9.83 -1.04 7.34
C ASN A 119 -11.24 -1.64 7.18
N LYS A 120 -12.00 -1.20 6.18
CA LYS A 120 -13.32 -1.77 5.91
C LYS A 120 -13.21 -3.23 5.47
N THR A 121 -14.19 -4.02 5.89
CA THR A 121 -14.26 -5.46 5.61
C THR A 121 -15.25 -5.80 4.48
N CYS A 122 -15.00 -6.91 3.81
CA CYS A 122 -15.83 -7.45 2.74
C CYS A 122 -17.03 -8.21 3.32
N GLY A 123 -18.20 -7.57 3.28
CA GLY A 123 -19.48 -8.18 3.66
C GLY A 123 -19.56 -8.60 5.14
N GLU A 124 -20.77 -8.95 5.57
CA GLU A 124 -21.00 -9.42 6.94
C GLU A 124 -20.51 -10.86 7.17
N ARG A 125 -20.38 -11.66 6.09
CA ARG A 125 -20.11 -13.09 6.18
C ARG A 125 -18.65 -13.45 6.36
N ASP A 126 -17.74 -12.77 5.65
CA ASP A 126 -16.32 -13.13 5.65
C ASP A 126 -15.47 -12.15 6.48
N SER A 127 -15.93 -10.90 6.63
CA SER A 127 -15.22 -9.84 7.35
C SER A 127 -13.74 -9.68 6.94
N CYS A 128 -13.39 -10.04 5.71
CA CYS A 128 -12.03 -9.93 5.18
C CYS A 128 -11.67 -8.48 4.85
N THR A 129 -10.50 -8.01 5.29
CA THR A 129 -9.95 -6.70 4.91
C THR A 129 -9.23 -6.75 3.56
N ALA A 130 -8.88 -5.58 3.01
CA ALA A 130 -8.05 -5.50 1.80
C ALA A 130 -6.70 -6.22 2.00
N LEU A 131 -6.13 -6.19 3.19
CA LEU A 131 -4.87 -6.91 3.49
C LEU A 131 -5.03 -8.43 3.38
N HIS A 132 -6.16 -9.01 3.79
CA HIS A 132 -6.43 -10.44 3.59
C HIS A 132 -6.44 -10.80 2.10
N LEU A 133 -7.11 -9.98 1.28
CA LEU A 133 -7.20 -10.19 -0.16
C LEU A 133 -5.82 -10.10 -0.83
N ALA A 134 -5.02 -9.06 -0.51
CA ALA A 134 -3.67 -8.90 -1.04
C ALA A 134 -2.76 -10.09 -0.69
N CYS A 135 -2.85 -10.60 0.55
CA CYS A 135 -2.11 -11.78 0.99
C CYS A 135 -2.54 -13.04 0.23
N CYS A 136 -3.85 -13.23 0.03
CA CYS A 136 -4.42 -14.34 -0.73
C CYS A 136 -3.90 -14.37 -2.18
N LYS A 137 -3.74 -13.19 -2.79
CA LYS A 137 -3.20 -13.03 -4.15
C LYS A 137 -1.68 -13.18 -4.24
N GLY A 138 -0.96 -13.10 -3.11
CA GLY A 138 0.50 -13.03 -3.10
C GLY A 138 1.04 -11.70 -3.65
N ASN A 139 0.21 -10.65 -3.66
CA ASN A 139 0.60 -9.36 -4.20
C ASN A 139 1.32 -8.54 -3.13
N VAL A 140 2.62 -8.76 -3.03
CA VAL A 140 3.52 -8.09 -2.06
C VAL A 140 3.49 -6.57 -2.17
N VAL A 141 3.30 -6.03 -3.38
CA VAL A 141 3.22 -4.58 -3.61
C VAL A 141 2.00 -4.00 -2.91
N LEU A 142 0.83 -4.62 -3.10
CA LEU A 142 -0.40 -4.21 -2.41
C LEU A 142 -0.30 -4.43 -0.90
N VAL A 143 0.32 -5.52 -0.44
CA VAL A 143 0.56 -5.77 0.99
C VAL A 143 1.38 -4.62 1.61
N HIS A 144 2.50 -4.23 0.99
CA HIS A 144 3.33 -3.13 1.47
C HIS A 144 2.58 -1.80 1.51
N LEU A 145 1.84 -1.48 0.45
CA LEU A 145 1.07 -0.25 0.38
C LEU A 145 0.00 -0.19 1.48
N LEU A 146 -0.78 -1.26 1.64
CA LEU A 146 -1.82 -1.32 2.67
C LEU A 146 -1.25 -1.13 4.08
N ILE A 147 -0.11 -1.78 4.38
CA ILE A 147 0.60 -1.61 5.66
C ILE A 147 1.05 -0.15 5.86
N TRP A 148 1.62 0.48 4.82
CA TRP A 148 2.10 1.86 4.90
C TRP A 148 1.00 2.89 5.14
N TYR A 149 -0.21 2.59 4.71
CA TYR A 149 -1.43 3.39 4.95
C TYR A 149 -2.15 3.02 6.25
N GLY A 150 -1.57 2.16 7.09
CA GLY A 150 -2.05 1.89 8.44
C GLY A 150 -3.23 0.92 8.50
N VAL A 151 -3.32 -0.01 7.55
CA VAL A 151 -4.24 -1.15 7.70
C VAL A 151 -3.83 -2.00 8.91
N ASP A 152 -4.81 -2.48 9.65
CA ASP A 152 -4.63 -3.32 10.80
C ASP A 152 -4.12 -4.71 10.38
N ILE A 153 -2.86 -4.97 10.72
CA ILE A 153 -2.15 -6.22 10.46
C ILE A 153 -2.67 -7.34 11.37
N MET A 154 -3.32 -6.99 12.47
CA MET A 154 -3.88 -7.93 13.44
C MET A 154 -5.36 -8.24 13.20
N ALA A 155 -5.94 -7.67 12.14
CA ALA A 155 -7.32 -7.93 11.78
C ALA A 155 -7.55 -9.43 11.56
N GLY A 156 -8.58 -9.97 12.21
CA GLY A 156 -9.10 -11.30 11.96
C GLY A 156 -10.32 -11.25 11.06
N ASP A 157 -10.48 -12.25 10.19
CA ASP A 157 -11.71 -12.48 9.44
C ASP A 157 -12.85 -12.97 10.36
N ALA A 158 -14.03 -13.25 9.78
CA ALA A 158 -15.19 -13.76 10.54
C ALA A 158 -14.95 -15.14 11.21
N HIS A 159 -13.91 -15.86 10.79
CA HIS A 159 -13.50 -17.15 11.33
C HIS A 159 -12.31 -17.04 12.31
N GLY A 160 -11.80 -15.83 12.55
CA GLY A 160 -10.62 -15.57 13.37
C GLY A 160 -9.30 -15.92 12.67
N ASN A 161 -9.28 -16.11 11.36
CA ASN A 161 -8.04 -16.25 10.60
C ASN A 161 -7.34 -14.89 10.49
N THR A 162 -6.02 -14.89 10.69
CA THR A 162 -5.16 -13.72 10.51
C THR A 162 -4.82 -13.51 9.03
N VAL A 163 -4.35 -12.32 8.68
CA VAL A 163 -3.82 -12.02 7.33
C VAL A 163 -2.68 -12.96 6.91
N LEU A 164 -1.86 -13.42 7.87
CA LEU A 164 -0.78 -14.37 7.62
C LEU A 164 -1.31 -15.73 7.15
N ALA A 165 -2.46 -16.17 7.65
CA ALA A 165 -3.08 -17.43 7.22
C ALA A 165 -3.41 -17.44 5.71
N TYR A 166 -3.69 -16.27 5.13
CA TYR A 166 -3.96 -16.10 3.70
C TYR A 166 -2.67 -16.06 2.85
N ALA A 167 -1.54 -15.71 3.45
CA ALA A 167 -0.24 -15.63 2.77
C ALA A 167 0.46 -16.99 2.64
N TRP A 168 -0.03 -18.08 3.25
CA TRP A 168 0.53 -19.44 3.13
C TRP A 168 0.18 -20.11 1.78
N GLN A 169 0.49 -19.44 0.68
CA GLN A 169 0.59 -20.04 -0.65
C GLN A 169 2.08 -20.13 -1.05
N PRO A 170 2.50 -21.15 -1.82
CA PRO A 170 3.89 -21.30 -2.25
C PRO A 170 4.45 -20.06 -2.99
N SER A 171 3.59 -19.27 -3.61
CA SER A 171 3.92 -18.06 -4.38
C SER A 171 4.00 -16.77 -3.55
N SER A 172 3.81 -16.83 -2.23
CA SER A 172 3.57 -15.64 -1.39
C SER A 172 4.61 -15.48 -0.27
N GLN A 173 5.82 -16.00 -0.46
CA GLN A 173 6.88 -15.98 0.56
C GLN A 173 7.28 -14.56 0.96
N GLU A 174 7.33 -13.65 -0.01
CA GLU A 174 7.59 -12.23 0.19
C GLU A 174 6.51 -11.58 1.06
N CYS A 175 5.22 -11.91 0.85
CA CYS A 175 4.14 -11.43 1.70
C CYS A 175 4.31 -11.90 3.15
N ILE A 176 4.71 -13.16 3.37
CA ILE A 176 5.00 -13.70 4.70
C ILE A 176 6.15 -12.91 5.36
N ASN A 177 7.24 -12.68 4.64
CA ASN A 177 8.40 -11.94 5.15
C ASN A 177 8.00 -10.53 5.61
N VAL A 178 7.25 -9.82 4.77
CA VAL A 178 6.76 -8.47 5.08
C VAL A 178 5.85 -8.48 6.30
N LEU A 179 4.85 -9.37 6.35
CA LEU A 179 3.95 -9.45 7.50
C LEU A 179 4.69 -9.72 8.81
N LEU A 180 5.65 -10.65 8.81
CA LEU A 180 6.47 -10.95 9.98
C LEU A 180 7.37 -9.77 10.37
N GLN A 181 7.96 -9.06 9.41
CA GLN A 181 8.76 -7.86 9.65
C GLN A 181 7.95 -6.76 10.36
N TYR A 182 6.68 -6.62 10.01
CA TYR A 182 5.76 -5.65 10.63
C TYR A 182 5.04 -6.19 11.88
N GLY A 183 5.43 -7.37 12.39
CA GLY A 183 5.00 -7.89 13.68
C GLY A 183 3.70 -8.72 13.66
N CYS A 184 3.28 -9.24 12.50
CA CYS A 184 2.14 -10.15 12.42
C CYS A 184 2.42 -11.45 13.21
N PRO A 185 1.52 -11.89 14.12
CA PRO A 185 1.68 -13.12 14.88
C PRO A 185 1.81 -14.32 13.97
N ASN A 186 2.83 -15.16 14.22
CA ASN A 186 3.00 -16.44 13.56
C ASN A 186 2.07 -17.51 14.17
N GLU A 187 0.78 -17.18 14.28
CA GLU A 187 -0.24 -18.10 14.78
C GLU A 187 -0.87 -18.80 13.58
N CYS A 188 -0.52 -20.06 13.41
CA CYS A 188 -1.04 -20.88 12.32
C CYS A 188 -2.48 -21.31 12.67
N SER A 189 -3.47 -20.74 12.00
CA SER A 189 -4.89 -21.06 12.22
C SER A 189 -5.18 -22.55 11.90
N PRO A 190 -6.23 -23.18 12.46
CA PRO A 190 -6.54 -24.58 12.18
C PRO A 190 -6.66 -24.91 10.67
N TRP A 191 -7.01 -23.92 9.85
CA TRP A 191 -7.07 -24.02 8.39
C TRP A 191 -5.68 -24.24 7.74
N CYS A 192 -4.62 -23.57 8.23
CA CYS A 192 -3.26 -23.75 7.72
C CYS A 192 -2.74 -25.18 7.97
N LYS A 193 -3.08 -25.77 9.14
CA LYS A 193 -2.64 -27.12 9.53
C LYS A 193 -3.18 -28.19 8.59
N ASN A 194 -4.42 -28.01 8.12
CA ASN A 194 -5.07 -28.91 7.17
C ASN A 194 -4.53 -28.79 5.73
N LYS A 195 -4.02 -27.61 5.33
CA LYS A 195 -3.44 -27.40 3.98
C LYS A 195 -1.97 -27.84 3.92
N MET A 196 -1.17 -27.55 4.94
CA MET A 196 0.20 -28.09 5.08
C MET A 196 0.24 -29.62 5.13
N GLY A 197 -0.72 -30.24 5.83
CA GLY A 197 -0.85 -31.71 5.89
C GLY A 197 -1.23 -32.35 4.55
N LYS A 198 -1.74 -31.58 3.57
CA LYS A 198 -1.99 -32.06 2.20
C LYS A 198 -0.79 -31.86 1.28
N ILE A 199 -0.02 -30.78 1.46
CA ILE A 199 1.21 -30.53 0.68
C ILE A 199 2.29 -31.56 1.02
N ASN A 200 2.46 -31.92 2.30
CA ASN A 200 3.43 -32.94 2.74
C ASN A 200 3.04 -34.39 2.42
N LYS A 201 1.87 -34.64 1.83
CA LYS A 201 1.43 -35.98 1.37
C LYS A 201 1.59 -36.19 -0.14
N ASN A 202 2.01 -35.17 -0.88
CA ASN A 202 2.20 -35.21 -2.33
C ASN A 202 3.68 -35.15 -2.76
N ASN A 203 4.61 -35.33 -1.82
CA ASN A 203 6.04 -35.61 -2.06
C ASN A 203 6.38 -36.99 -1.52
#